data_AF-A0A3D3GI70-F1
#
_entry.id   AF-A0A3D3GI70-F1
#
_cell.length_a   1.000
_cell.length_b   1.000
_cell.length_c   1.000
_cell.angle_alpha   90.00
_cell.angle_beta   90.00
_cell.angle_gamma   90.00
#
_symmetry.space_group_name_H-M   'P 1'
#
loop_
_entity.id
_entity.type
_entity.pdbx_description
1 polymer ?
#
loop_
_entity_poly.entity_id
_entity_poly.type
_entity_poly.pdbx_seq_one_letter_code
_entity_poly.pdbx_strand_id
1 'polypeptide(L)'
;MKAATIALVVRYEGEEPSLVETFSDDREIALVEAAVDRGENPVNAVHEHREKIKDEEEEFGNYVEELLSQPFLRPDVQEHGIQWLKSKIRIEQYHKTELDAAKTIADFAFRMYREDREMKDFSLAGPATVIRVRVFVLALEAAAAPQSQAA
;
A
#
# COMPACT_ATOMS: atom_id res chain seq x y z
N MET A 1 -19.45 12.76 0.00
CA MET A 1 -19.22 11.38 -0.50
C MET A 1 -17.73 11.13 -0.35
N LYS A 2 -17.29 10.16 0.46
CA LYS A 2 -15.85 9.88 0.64
C LYS A 2 -15.36 9.14 -0.61
N ALA A 3 -14.44 9.72 -1.37
CA ALA A 3 -13.84 9.06 -2.52
C ALA A 3 -12.76 8.10 -2.03
N ALA A 4 -12.68 6.90 -2.62
CA ALA A 4 -11.54 6.02 -2.43
C ALA A 4 -10.32 6.61 -3.15
N THR A 5 -9.10 6.42 -2.63
CA THR A 5 -7.88 6.95 -3.27
C THR A 5 -7.00 5.80 -3.73
N ILE A 6 -6.44 5.92 -4.93
CA ILE A 6 -5.41 5.03 -5.44
C ILE A 6 -4.19 5.87 -5.76
N ALA A 7 -3.05 5.53 -5.16
CA ALA A 7 -1.76 6.10 -5.48
C ALA A 7 -1.01 5.20 -6.46
N LEU A 8 -0.45 5.80 -7.50
CA LEU A 8 0.46 5.17 -8.45
C LEU A 8 1.86 5.73 -8.23
N VAL A 9 2.83 4.87 -7.97
CA VAL A 9 4.25 5.26 -7.98
C VAL A 9 4.84 4.90 -9.33
N VAL A 10 5.34 5.90 -10.03
CA VAL A 10 5.84 5.79 -11.40
C VAL A 10 7.32 6.19 -11.43
N ARG A 11 8.11 5.45 -12.20
CA ARG A 11 9.50 5.78 -12.51
C ARG A 11 9.62 6.04 -14.01
N TYR A 12 10.59 6.86 -14.40
CA TYR A 12 10.94 7.03 -15.81
C TYR A 12 12.19 6.24 -16.16
N GLU A 13 12.09 5.43 -17.21
CA GLU A 13 13.21 4.75 -17.85
C GLU A 13 13.47 5.45 -19.20
N GLY A 14 14.18 6.58 -19.14
CA GLY A 14 14.28 7.50 -20.27
C GLY A 14 12.99 8.31 -20.46
N GLU A 15 12.35 8.19 -21.62
CA GLU A 15 11.09 8.89 -21.93
C GLU A 15 9.84 8.08 -21.59
N GLU A 16 9.98 6.81 -21.24
CA GLU A 16 8.84 5.92 -20.99
C GLU A 16 8.60 5.76 -19.47
N PRO A 17 7.38 6.05 -18.99
CA PRO A 17 7.02 5.79 -17.60
C PRO A 17 6.80 4.28 -17.38
N SER A 18 7.32 3.75 -16.28
CA SER A 18 7.05 2.41 -15.76
C SER A 18 6.33 2.51 -14.40
N LEU A 19 5.28 1.70 -14.22
CA LEU A 19 4.56 1.61 -12.95
C LEU A 19 5.38 0.75 -11.99
N VAL A 20 5.80 1.34 -10.87
CA VAL A 20 6.61 0.66 -9.85
C VAL A 20 5.70 -0.09 -8.88
N GLU A 21 4.77 0.62 -8.27
CA GLU A 21 3.85 0.05 -7.28
C GLU A 21 2.58 0.89 -7.17
N THR A 22 1.53 0.27 -6.64
CA THR A 22 0.18 0.83 -6.49
C THR A 22 -0.27 0.69 -5.04
N PHE A 23 -0.86 1.73 -4.48
CA PHE A 23 -1.34 1.74 -3.10
C PHE A 23 -2.82 2.16 -3.07
N SER A 24 -3.64 1.44 -2.33
CA SER A 24 -5.07 1.76 -2.13
C SER A 24 -5.43 2.02 -0.66
N ASP A 25 -4.52 1.75 0.28
CA ASP A 25 -4.72 2.00 1.70
C ASP A 25 -4.38 3.46 2.05
N ASP A 26 -5.30 4.15 2.74
CA ASP A 26 -5.17 5.57 3.12
C ASP A 26 -3.88 5.85 3.93
N ARG A 27 -3.42 4.89 4.77
CA ARG A 27 -2.21 5.06 5.59
C ARG A 27 -0.95 4.85 4.75
N GLU A 28 -0.93 3.82 3.90
CA GLU A 28 0.19 3.60 2.97
C GLU A 28 0.35 4.80 2.03
N ILE A 29 -0.76 5.35 1.51
CA ILE A 29 -0.76 6.55 0.67
C ILE A 29 -0.17 7.75 1.42
N ALA A 30 -0.54 7.94 2.68
CA ALA A 30 0.03 9.01 3.51
C ALA A 30 1.55 8.82 3.75
N LEU A 31 2.02 7.58 3.88
CA LEU A 31 3.46 7.27 3.98
C LEU A 31 4.20 7.58 2.68
N VAL A 32 3.61 7.24 1.54
CA VAL A 32 4.14 7.60 0.22
C VAL A 32 4.28 9.11 0.09
N GLU A 33 3.24 9.86 0.45
CA GLU A 33 3.26 11.33 0.42
C GLU A 33 4.38 11.90 1.29
N ALA A 34 4.47 11.44 2.54
CA ALA A 34 5.50 11.90 3.47
C ALA A 34 6.92 11.56 2.99
N ALA A 35 7.13 10.38 2.42
CA ALA A 35 8.44 9.97 1.91
C ALA A 35 8.84 10.77 0.66
N VAL A 36 7.90 11.03 -0.25
CA VAL A 36 8.14 11.88 -1.42
C VAL A 36 8.49 13.31 -0.99
N ASP A 37 7.77 13.88 -0.02
CA ASP A 37 8.04 15.22 0.51
C ASP A 37 9.42 15.32 1.18
N ARG A 38 9.91 14.23 1.77
CA ARG A 38 11.26 14.13 2.36
C ARG A 38 12.36 13.77 1.35
N GLY A 39 12.00 13.44 0.09
CA GLY A 39 12.96 12.97 -0.92
C GLY A 39 13.50 11.56 -0.65
N GLU A 40 12.80 10.77 0.16
CA GLU A 40 13.09 9.38 0.44
C GLU A 40 12.43 8.46 -0.61
N ASN A 41 12.87 7.20 -0.69
CA ASN A 41 12.18 6.23 -1.53
C ASN A 41 10.85 5.81 -0.87
N PRO A 42 9.68 6.18 -1.43
CA PRO A 42 8.39 5.92 -0.80
C PRO A 42 8.02 4.45 -0.76
N VAL A 43 8.54 3.65 -1.69
CA VAL A 43 8.28 2.22 -1.74
C VAL A 43 8.89 1.54 -0.51
N ASN A 44 10.13 1.87 -0.17
CA ASN A 44 10.81 1.31 1.00
C ASN A 44 10.07 1.64 2.30
N ALA A 45 9.61 2.90 2.47
CA ALA A 45 8.87 3.32 3.66
C ALA A 45 7.58 2.51 3.86
N VAL A 46 6.88 2.14 2.78
CA VAL A 46 5.70 1.29 2.86
C VAL A 46 6.08 -0.17 3.16
N HIS A 47 7.13 -0.71 2.55
CA HIS A 47 7.59 -2.07 2.83
C HIS A 47 8.00 -2.25 4.30
N GLU A 48 8.76 -1.31 4.86
CA GLU A 48 9.12 -1.32 6.28
C GLU A 48 7.88 -1.26 7.19
N HIS A 49 6.87 -0.47 6.81
CA HIS A 49 5.61 -0.40 7.53
C HIS A 49 4.84 -1.74 7.48
N ARG A 50 4.78 -2.38 6.30
CA ARG A 50 4.13 -3.68 6.11
C ARG A 50 4.84 -4.78 6.89
N GLU A 51 6.17 -4.81 6.88
CA GLU A 51 6.97 -5.77 7.65
C GLU A 51 6.66 -5.63 9.14
N LYS A 52 6.67 -4.40 9.67
CA LYS A 52 6.34 -4.15 11.07
C LYS A 52 4.93 -4.61 11.44
N ILE A 53 3.93 -4.31 10.61
CA ILE A 53 2.55 -4.78 10.85
C ILE A 53 2.51 -6.31 10.86
N LYS A 54 3.17 -6.94 9.90
CA LYS A 54 3.19 -8.39 9.81
C LYS A 54 3.81 -9.04 11.05
N ASP A 55 4.91 -8.48 11.54
CA ASP A 55 5.56 -8.95 12.77
C ASP A 55 4.64 -8.80 13.98
N GLU A 56 3.98 -7.64 14.14
CA GLU A 56 3.00 -7.39 15.21
C GLU A 56 1.79 -8.34 15.13
N GLU A 57 1.29 -8.62 13.93
CA GLU A 57 0.18 -9.56 13.69
C GLU A 57 0.56 -11.02 13.94
N GLU A 58 1.80 -11.40 13.63
CA GLU A 58 2.33 -12.73 13.91
C GLU A 58 2.54 -12.94 15.40
N GLU A 59 3.14 -11.97 16.10
CA GLU A 59 3.30 -12.00 17.56
C GLU A 59 1.94 -12.11 18.26
N PHE A 60 0.97 -11.30 17.84
CA PHE A 60 -0.37 -11.36 18.40
C PHE A 60 -1.10 -12.68 18.06
N GLY A 61 -0.91 -13.21 16.85
CA GLY A 61 -1.43 -14.51 16.46
C GLY A 61 -0.90 -15.63 17.35
N ASN A 62 0.41 -15.68 17.56
CA ASN A 62 1.06 -16.64 18.46
C ASN A 62 0.53 -16.53 19.89
N TYR A 63 0.37 -15.31 20.39
CA TYR A 63 -0.23 -15.06 21.71
C TYR A 63 -1.65 -15.63 21.82
N VAL A 64 -2.50 -15.40 20.82
CA VAL A 64 -3.88 -15.92 20.81
C VAL A 64 -3.90 -17.44 20.75
N GLU A 65 -3.04 -18.05 19.94
CA GLU A 65 -2.92 -19.51 19.86
C GLU A 65 -2.46 -20.12 21.19
N GLU A 66 -1.43 -19.55 21.81
CA GLU A 66 -0.95 -19.97 23.11
C GLU A 66 -2.06 -19.86 24.16
N LEU A 67 -2.77 -18.72 24.19
CA LEU A 67 -3.89 -18.48 25.09
C LEU A 67 -5.00 -19.54 24.93
N LEU A 68 -5.38 -19.85 23.69
CA LEU A 68 -6.40 -20.85 23.38
C LEU A 68 -5.97 -22.29 23.68
N SER A 69 -4.66 -22.55 23.77
CA SER A 69 -4.13 -23.87 24.14
C SER A 69 -4.14 -24.16 25.64
N GLN A 70 -4.42 -23.15 26.49
CA GLN A 70 -4.37 -23.30 27.93
C GLN A 70 -5.54 -24.13 28.49
N PRO A 71 -5.28 -25.08 29.41
CA PRO A 71 -6.29 -26.04 29.90
C PRO A 71 -7.40 -25.43 30.76
N PHE A 72 -7.26 -24.18 31.22
CA PHE A 72 -8.23 -23.51 32.10
C PHE A 72 -8.59 -22.11 31.62
N LEU A 73 -8.74 -21.94 30.31
CA LEU A 73 -9.17 -20.68 29.73
C LEU A 73 -10.63 -20.40 30.11
N ARG A 74 -10.92 -19.15 30.48
CA ARG A 74 -12.30 -18.74 30.75
C ARG A 74 -13.12 -18.78 29.44
N PRO A 75 -14.38 -19.24 29.47
CA PRO A 75 -15.19 -19.40 28.24
C PRO A 75 -15.37 -18.11 27.42
N ASP A 76 -15.46 -16.96 28.08
CA ASP A 76 -15.54 -15.63 27.46
C ASP A 76 -14.27 -15.28 26.68
N VAL A 77 -13.11 -15.57 27.25
CA VAL A 77 -11.80 -15.36 26.60
C VAL A 77 -11.62 -16.31 25.40
N GLN A 78 -12.06 -17.56 25.55
CA GLN A 78 -12.06 -18.54 24.47
C GLN A 78 -12.94 -18.10 23.29
N GLU A 79 -14.16 -17.64 23.57
CA GLU A 79 -15.08 -17.16 22.55
C GLU A 79 -14.51 -15.96 21.81
N HIS A 80 -13.95 -14.98 22.52
CA HIS A 80 -13.32 -13.82 21.91
C HIS A 80 -12.14 -14.19 21.00
N GLY A 81 -11.27 -15.12 21.43
CA GLY A 81 -10.17 -15.60 20.59
C GLY A 81 -10.65 -16.27 19.30
N ILE A 82 -11.70 -17.10 19.37
CA ILE A 82 -12.32 -17.72 18.19
C ILE A 82 -12.97 -16.68 17.26
N GLN A 83 -13.67 -15.69 17.82
CA GLN A 83 -14.28 -14.62 17.03
C GLN A 83 -13.23 -13.76 16.33
N TRP A 84 -12.10 -13.49 17.00
CA TRP A 84 -10.97 -12.80 16.39
C TRP A 84 -10.39 -13.59 15.22
N LEU A 85 -10.11 -14.89 15.39
CA LEU A 85 -9.61 -15.76 14.31
C LEU A 85 -10.54 -15.76 13.09
N LYS A 86 -11.86 -15.89 13.31
CA LYS A 86 -12.86 -15.81 12.24
C LYS A 86 -12.85 -14.46 11.54
N SER A 87 -12.68 -13.38 12.30
CA SER A 87 -12.63 -12.02 11.76
C SER A 87 -11.37 -11.81 10.92
N LYS A 88 -10.20 -12.27 11.40
CA LYS A 88 -8.93 -12.23 10.66
C LYS A 88 -9.05 -12.90 9.29
N ILE A 89 -9.52 -14.14 9.26
CA ILE A 89 -9.72 -14.90 8.00
C ILE A 89 -10.64 -14.14 7.03
N ARG A 90 -11.73 -13.56 7.55
CA ARG A 90 -12.68 -12.81 6.72
C ARG A 90 -12.06 -11.52 6.17
N ILE A 91 -11.29 -10.79 6.98
CA ILE A 91 -10.59 -9.57 6.57
C ILE A 91 -9.58 -9.88 5.47
N GLU A 92 -8.77 -10.94 5.63
CA GLU A 92 -7.82 -11.39 4.61
C GLU A 92 -8.50 -11.71 3.26
N GLN A 93 -9.68 -12.34 3.30
CA GLN A 93 -10.47 -12.62 2.09
C GLN A 93 -10.96 -11.34 1.40
N TYR A 94 -11.45 -10.36 2.16
CA TYR A 94 -11.86 -9.07 1.60
C TYR A 94 -10.68 -8.30 1.04
N HIS A 95 -9.55 -8.30 1.75
CA HIS A 95 -8.34 -7.61 1.34
C HIS A 95 -7.83 -8.13 -0.02
N LYS A 96 -7.88 -9.44 -0.26
CA LYS A 96 -7.53 -10.00 -1.56
C LYS A 96 -8.41 -9.46 -2.70
N THR A 97 -9.72 -9.40 -2.46
CA THR A 97 -10.68 -8.89 -3.46
C THR A 97 -10.46 -7.39 -3.72
N GLU A 98 -10.14 -6.64 -2.67
CA GLU A 98 -9.81 -5.22 -2.74
C GLU A 98 -8.53 -4.98 -3.55
N LEU A 99 -7.47 -5.76 -3.32
CA LEU A 99 -6.22 -5.68 -4.08
C LEU A 99 -6.43 -5.94 -5.57
N ASP A 100 -7.23 -6.95 -5.93
CA ASP A 100 -7.53 -7.28 -7.33
C ASP A 100 -8.31 -6.13 -8.01
N ALA A 101 -9.27 -5.53 -7.30
CA ALA A 101 -10.00 -4.36 -7.79
C ALA A 101 -9.08 -3.14 -7.95
N ALA A 102 -8.27 -2.84 -6.93
CA ALA A 102 -7.32 -1.73 -6.92
C ALA A 102 -6.33 -1.86 -8.09
N LYS A 103 -5.79 -3.06 -8.33
CA LYS A 103 -4.90 -3.33 -9.47
C LYS A 103 -5.56 -3.03 -10.81
N THR A 104 -6.81 -3.48 -10.99
CA THR A 104 -7.56 -3.23 -12.24
C THR A 104 -7.75 -1.72 -12.48
N ILE A 105 -8.09 -0.98 -11.43
CA ILE A 105 -8.27 0.48 -11.52
C ILE A 105 -6.93 1.17 -11.76
N ALA A 106 -5.87 0.73 -11.10
CA ALA A 106 -4.53 1.26 -11.25
C ALA A 106 -3.98 1.04 -12.68
N ASP A 107 -4.17 -0.15 -13.26
CA ASP A 107 -3.79 -0.45 -14.64
C ASP A 107 -4.49 0.49 -15.63
N PHE A 108 -5.78 0.75 -15.41
CA PHE A 108 -6.54 1.69 -16.24
C PHE A 108 -6.04 3.13 -16.07
N ALA A 109 -5.88 3.57 -14.82
CA ALA A 109 -5.39 4.90 -14.48
C ALA A 109 -3.98 5.16 -15.03
N PHE A 110 -3.11 4.15 -15.00
CA PHE A 110 -1.76 4.25 -15.55
C PHE A 110 -1.76 4.40 -17.07
N ARG A 111 -2.68 3.73 -17.80
CA ARG A 111 -2.84 3.94 -19.25
C ARG A 111 -3.24 5.38 -19.55
N MET A 112 -4.17 5.96 -18.78
CA MET A 112 -4.56 7.36 -18.94
C MET A 112 -3.37 8.30 -18.70
N TYR A 113 -2.57 8.06 -17.66
CA TYR A 113 -1.35 8.82 -17.39
C TYR A 113 -0.30 8.72 -18.52
N ARG A 114 -0.23 7.58 -19.22
CA ARG A 114 0.67 7.43 -20.39
C ARG A 114 0.22 8.30 -21.57
N GLU A 115 -1.08 8.50 -21.74
CA GLU A 115 -1.67 9.34 -22.78
C GLU A 115 -1.52 10.83 -22.43
N ASP A 116 -1.75 11.20 -21.17
CA ASP A 116 -1.55 12.56 -20.65
C ASP A 116 -0.68 12.57 -19.38
N ARG A 117 0.58 12.98 -19.55
CA ARG A 117 1.61 12.97 -18.50
C ARG A 117 1.46 14.08 -17.47
N GLU A 118 0.64 15.09 -17.74
CA GLU A 118 0.36 16.16 -16.78
C GLU A 118 -0.72 15.73 -15.77
N MET A 119 -1.43 14.65 -16.07
CA MET A 119 -2.55 14.13 -15.29
C MET A 119 -2.09 13.36 -14.03
N LYS A 120 -1.57 14.10 -13.04
CA LYS A 120 -1.04 13.54 -11.79
C LYS A 120 -2.05 13.42 -10.65
N ASP A 121 -3.16 14.14 -10.70
CA ASP A 121 -4.23 14.06 -9.72
C ASP A 121 -5.57 14.20 -10.43
N PHE A 122 -6.38 13.15 -10.41
CA PHE A 122 -7.63 13.10 -11.14
C PHE A 122 -8.64 12.18 -10.48
N SER A 123 -9.87 12.15 -11.00
CA SER A 123 -10.93 11.30 -10.48
C SER A 123 -11.54 10.43 -11.56
N LEU A 124 -11.73 9.16 -11.25
CA LEU A 124 -12.48 8.19 -12.03
C LEU A 124 -13.88 8.07 -11.45
N ALA A 125 -14.90 8.42 -12.24
CA ALA A 125 -16.30 8.31 -11.84
C ALA A 125 -16.88 6.98 -12.35
N GLY A 126 -17.27 6.12 -11.42
CA GLY A 126 -18.07 4.94 -11.68
C GLY A 126 -19.56 5.20 -11.41
N PRO A 127 -20.45 4.24 -11.73
CA PRO A 127 -21.89 4.37 -11.53
C PRO A 127 -22.31 4.53 -10.05
N ALA A 128 -21.47 4.07 -9.11
CA ALA A 128 -21.77 4.11 -7.68
C ALA A 128 -20.69 4.79 -6.81
N THR A 129 -19.51 5.09 -7.37
CA THR A 129 -18.32 5.52 -6.61
C THR A 129 -17.48 6.48 -7.42
N VAL A 130 -16.84 7.43 -6.73
CA VAL A 130 -15.76 8.25 -7.27
C VAL A 130 -14.44 7.81 -6.65
N ILE A 131 -13.43 7.58 -7.49
CA ILE A 131 -12.09 7.16 -7.08
C ILE A 131 -11.12 8.26 -7.46
N ARG A 132 -10.39 8.80 -6.49
CA ARG A 132 -9.30 9.74 -6.74
C ARG A 132 -8.03 8.96 -7.07
N VAL A 133 -7.34 9.34 -8.12
CA VAL A 133 -6.04 8.78 -8.50
C VAL A 133 -4.98 9.84 -8.28
N ARG A 134 -3.88 9.48 -7.62
CA ARG A 134 -2.71 10.34 -7.44
C ARG A 134 -1.46 9.64 -7.98
N VAL A 135 -0.67 10.35 -8.78
CA VAL A 135 0.54 9.81 -9.41
C VAL A 135 1.76 10.48 -8.78
N PHE A 136 2.62 9.66 -8.18
CA PHE A 136 3.89 10.05 -7.60
C PHE A 136 5.01 9.63 -8.53
N VAL A 137 5.70 10.62 -9.10
CA VAL A 137 6.83 10.37 -10.00
C VAL A 137 8.11 10.34 -9.19
N LEU A 138 8.79 9.20 -9.17
CA LEU A 138 10.12 9.08 -8.59
C LEU A 138 11.11 9.82 -9.49
N ALA A 139 11.87 10.75 -8.91
CA ALA A 139 13.03 11.29 -9.57
C ALA A 139 14.01 10.14 -9.82
N LEU A 140 14.57 10.04 -11.03
CA LEU A 140 15.78 9.27 -11.26
C LEU A 140 16.79 9.77 -10.24
N GLU A 141 17.27 8.90 -9.35
CA GLU A 141 18.45 9.18 -8.56
C GLU A 141 19.48 9.72 -9.53
N ALA A 142 19.82 11.01 -9.39
CA ALA A 142 20.91 11.59 -10.15
C ALA A 142 22.10 10.69 -9.87
N ALA A 143 22.59 10.05 -10.93
CA ALA A 143 23.75 9.18 -10.93
C ALA A 143 24.75 9.69 -9.90
N ALA A 144 25.06 8.86 -8.91
CA ALA A 144 26.09 9.12 -7.91
C ALA A 144 27.24 9.84 -8.60
N ALA A 145 27.41 11.13 -8.26
CA ALA A 145 28.41 11.98 -8.88
C ALA A 145 29.75 11.21 -8.82
N PRO A 146 30.49 11.10 -9.93
CA PRO A 146 31.80 10.48 -9.87
C PRO A 146 32.59 11.27 -8.84
N GLN A 147 33.03 10.59 -7.77
CA GLN A 147 33.99 11.16 -6.83
C GLN A 147 35.26 11.44 -7.64
N SER A 148 35.32 12.63 -8.21
CA SER A 148 36.54 13.25 -8.72
C SER A 148 37.40 13.60 -7.52
N GLN A 149 38.07 12.59 -6.94
CA GLN A 149 39.32 12.85 -6.23
C GLN A 149 40.44 12.83 -7.27
N ALA A 150 40.57 13.99 -7.93
CA ALA A 150 41.77 14.39 -8.61
C ALA A 150 42.74 15.01 -7.59
N ALA A 151 44.00 14.59 -7.71
CA ALA A 151 45.24 15.16 -7.16
C ALA A 151 45.54 14.94 -5.67
#